data_AF-A0AAD1UPT0-F1
#
_entry.id   AF-A0AAD1UPT0-F1
#
_cell.length_a   1.000
_cell.length_b   1.000
_cell.length_c   1.000
_cell.angle_alpha   90.00
_cell.angle_beta   90.00
_cell.angle_gamma   90.00
#
_symmetry.space_group_name_H-M   'P 1'
#
loop_
_entity.id
_entity.type
_entity.pdbx_description
1 polymer ?
#
loop_
_entity_poly.entity_id
_entity_poly.type
_entity_poly.pdbx_seq_one_letter_code
_entity_poly.pdbx_strand_id
1 'polypeptide(L)'
;MRTPRMLSTVKIANFGQSIGGEKAPIEKVKVMRKFKFNYLHNLPYDLSGTHAIPKLQERNLVEVFLDYKVIDDEFLTDKFHEMLVDLYTAISNKDNDKISSLTETRFCERIQNSARETEESLEFIPNEIPHIERAPEDQSYIFDKIFEKGVFFDREKNDTNYDYFLDKMFESEGIRYYQHKYIADHDIHYYLAKYEQQHQDREARFNYKYFAEERNRSMVLRVYGVFKNLGRFKNQGKDLVSKKYTGNHMVIFENQLHESDILELTDPDMEEWIKNYKINHNNWKITDIDNYMKGNPFFSKMMDASEFKDFVSQVKKKNIPTEKDLPKTIGKYNLLDDADQRDDEQIKKMEEFLAKNSNFGK
;
A
#
# COMPACT_ATOMS: atom_id res chain seq x y z
N MET A 1 -24.93 4.80 -27.97
CA MET A 1 -24.02 3.64 -28.01
C MET A 1 -23.88 3.09 -26.59
N ARG A 2 -24.24 1.83 -26.33
CA ARG A 2 -24.08 1.19 -25.01
C ARG A 2 -22.66 0.61 -24.93
N THR A 3 -21.86 1.06 -23.96
CA THR A 3 -20.55 0.50 -23.66
C THR A 3 -20.69 -0.92 -23.10
N PRO A 4 -19.89 -1.91 -23.55
CA PRO A 4 -19.95 -3.26 -23.02
C PRO A 4 -19.43 -3.32 -21.58
N ARG A 5 -20.17 -3.96 -20.67
CA ARG A 5 -19.71 -4.27 -19.31
C ARG A 5 -18.76 -5.47 -19.38
N MET A 6 -17.48 -5.29 -19.06
CA MET A 6 -16.58 -6.42 -18.84
C MET A 6 -16.83 -7.05 -17.47
N LEU A 7 -16.99 -8.36 -17.44
CA LEU A 7 -17.19 -9.17 -16.23
C LEU A 7 -15.87 -9.87 -15.90
N SER A 8 -15.34 -9.66 -14.69
CA SER A 8 -14.22 -10.45 -14.17
C SER A 8 -14.75 -11.51 -13.20
N THR A 9 -14.26 -12.75 -13.30
CA THR A 9 -14.60 -13.84 -12.39
C THR A 9 -13.47 -14.01 -11.38
N VAL A 10 -13.75 -13.93 -10.09
CA VAL A 10 -12.77 -14.23 -9.03
C VAL A 10 -13.06 -15.65 -8.53
N LYS A 11 -12.04 -16.51 -8.46
CA LYS A 11 -12.14 -17.82 -7.82
C LYS A 11 -11.74 -17.65 -6.36
N ILE A 12 -12.66 -17.91 -5.42
CA ILE A 12 -12.35 -17.97 -4.00
C ILE A 12 -12.10 -19.45 -3.68
N ALA A 13 -10.86 -19.82 -3.37
CA ALA A 13 -10.54 -21.17 -2.94
C ALA A 13 -10.62 -21.24 -1.42
N ASN A 14 -11.52 -22.07 -0.87
CA ASN A 14 -11.47 -22.42 0.54
C ASN A 14 -10.27 -23.33 0.76
N PHE A 15 -9.15 -22.77 1.21
CA PHE A 15 -8.00 -23.55 1.68
C PHE A 15 -8.19 -23.86 3.16
N GLY A 16 -9.04 -24.85 3.43
CA GLY A 16 -9.01 -25.61 4.68
C GLY A 16 -8.36 -26.96 4.39
N GLN A 17 -7.31 -27.32 5.12
CA GLN A 17 -6.77 -28.68 5.08
C GLN A 17 -7.84 -29.67 5.56
N SER A 18 -8.55 -30.32 4.64
CA SER A 18 -9.25 -31.57 4.93
C SER A 18 -8.41 -32.72 4.40
N ILE A 19 -7.64 -33.36 5.29
CA ILE A 19 -7.20 -34.74 5.05
C ILE A 19 -8.48 -35.58 5.11
N GLY A 20 -9.11 -35.79 3.94
CA GLY A 20 -10.21 -36.77 3.76
C GLY A 20 -11.64 -36.22 3.63
N GLY A 21 -11.87 -34.91 3.43
CA GLY A 21 -13.22 -34.36 3.28
C GLY A 21 -13.49 -33.80 1.88
N GLU A 22 -14.64 -34.12 1.29
CA GLU A 22 -15.12 -33.61 0.00
C GLU A 22 -14.82 -32.11 -0.19
N LYS A 23 -14.21 -31.75 -1.32
CA LYS A 23 -13.93 -30.34 -1.65
C LYS A 23 -15.27 -29.59 -1.75
N ALA A 24 -15.51 -28.68 -0.81
CA ALA A 24 -16.64 -27.77 -0.88
C ALA A 24 -16.66 -27.08 -2.26
N PRO A 25 -17.84 -26.94 -2.90
CA PRO A 25 -17.93 -26.34 -4.21
C PRO A 25 -17.39 -24.92 -4.19
N ILE A 26 -16.43 -24.63 -5.09
CA ILE A 26 -15.89 -23.29 -5.32
C ILE A 26 -17.01 -22.43 -5.89
N GLU A 27 -17.65 -21.62 -5.04
CA GLU A 27 -18.68 -20.69 -5.47
C GLU A 27 -18.03 -19.55 -6.27
N LYS A 28 -18.36 -19.48 -7.56
CA LYS A 28 -17.87 -18.40 -8.43
C LYS A 28 -18.66 -17.13 -8.15
N VAL A 29 -18.18 -16.29 -7.25
CA VAL A 29 -18.78 -14.98 -7.00
C VAL A 29 -18.48 -14.06 -8.18
N LYS A 30 -19.54 -13.60 -8.86
CA LYS A 30 -19.44 -12.64 -9.97
C LYS A 30 -19.28 -11.23 -9.41
N VAL A 31 -18.04 -10.75 -9.33
CA VAL A 31 -17.74 -9.39 -8.84
C VAL A 31 -17.92 -8.39 -9.99
N MET A 32 -18.94 -7.54 -9.90
CA MET A 32 -19.08 -6.39 -10.80
C MET A 32 -18.12 -5.29 -10.37
N ARG A 33 -17.01 -5.12 -11.11
CA ARG A 33 -16.09 -4.01 -10.88
C ARG A 33 -16.66 -2.72 -11.48
N LYS A 34 -16.77 -1.68 -10.66
CA LYS A 34 -17.03 -0.33 -11.13
C LYS A 34 -15.70 0.29 -11.57
N PHE A 35 -15.57 0.57 -12.87
CA PHE A 35 -14.34 1.15 -13.44
C PHE A 35 -14.38 2.68 -13.56
N LYS A 36 -15.56 3.29 -13.35
CA LYS A 36 -15.75 4.74 -13.47
C LYS A 36 -16.41 5.26 -12.21
N PHE A 37 -15.67 6.09 -11.49
CA PHE A 37 -16.14 6.80 -10.30
C PHE A 37 -16.57 8.21 -10.71
N ASN A 38 -17.66 8.70 -10.13
CA ASN A 38 -18.15 10.06 -10.37
C ASN A 38 -17.95 10.88 -9.09
N TYR A 39 -16.78 11.47 -8.97
CA TYR A 39 -16.36 12.19 -7.78
C TYR A 39 -17.02 13.58 -7.68
N LEU A 40 -17.37 13.98 -6.46
CA LEU A 40 -17.90 15.31 -6.14
C LEU A 40 -16.81 16.39 -6.30
N HIS A 41 -16.79 17.17 -7.38
CA HIS A 41 -15.79 18.24 -7.60
C HIS A 41 -14.33 17.79 -7.34
N ASN A 42 -13.97 16.59 -7.83
CA ASN A 42 -12.68 15.96 -7.56
C ASN A 42 -12.41 15.62 -6.08
N LEU A 43 -13.37 15.70 -5.17
CA LEU A 43 -13.26 15.20 -3.80
C LEU A 43 -13.51 13.68 -3.75
N PRO A 44 -12.96 12.96 -2.74
CA PRO A 44 -13.06 11.51 -2.65
C PRO A 44 -14.44 11.06 -2.12
N TYR A 45 -15.48 11.37 -2.88
CA TYR A 45 -16.87 11.03 -2.60
C TYR A 45 -17.57 10.66 -3.92
N ASP A 46 -17.85 9.38 -4.12
CA ASP A 46 -18.54 8.91 -5.32
C ASP A 46 -20.05 9.16 -5.26
N LEU A 47 -20.55 10.03 -6.13
CA LEU A 47 -21.97 10.43 -6.20
C LEU A 47 -22.93 9.29 -6.58
N SER A 48 -22.40 8.15 -7.04
CA SER A 48 -23.21 6.95 -7.27
C SER A 48 -22.98 5.85 -6.22
N GLY A 49 -22.00 6.02 -5.34
CA GLY A 49 -21.55 5.00 -4.39
C GLY A 49 -20.95 3.77 -5.08
N THR A 50 -20.47 2.82 -4.28
CA THR A 50 -19.90 1.56 -4.76
C THR A 50 -20.90 0.40 -4.67
N HIS A 51 -20.63 -0.67 -5.40
CA HIS A 51 -21.33 -1.94 -5.18
C HIS A 51 -20.77 -2.63 -3.94
N ALA A 52 -21.59 -3.42 -3.25
CA ALA A 52 -21.11 -4.26 -2.16
C ALA A 52 -19.98 -5.19 -2.66
N ILE A 53 -18.95 -5.35 -1.83
CA ILE A 53 -17.78 -6.17 -2.12
C ILE A 53 -17.93 -7.42 -1.25
N PRO A 54 -17.81 -8.65 -1.80
CA PRO A 54 -17.88 -9.84 -0.98
C PRO A 54 -16.75 -9.82 0.06
N LYS A 55 -17.07 -10.21 1.31
CA LYS A 55 -16.04 -10.46 2.33
C LYS A 55 -15.06 -11.50 1.81
N LEU A 56 -13.76 -11.23 1.95
CA LEU A 56 -12.74 -12.23 1.67
C LEU A 56 -12.60 -13.17 2.86
N GLN A 57 -11.96 -14.32 2.64
CA GLN A 57 -11.59 -15.21 3.72
C GLN A 57 -10.62 -14.47 4.66
N GLU A 58 -10.84 -14.63 5.95
CA GLU A 58 -9.97 -14.05 6.97
C GLU A 58 -8.57 -14.67 6.91
N ARG A 59 -7.57 -13.83 7.20
CA ARG A 59 -6.15 -14.17 7.13
C ARG A 59 -5.66 -14.44 8.54
N ASN A 60 -5.25 -15.69 8.78
CA ASN A 60 -4.96 -16.23 10.11
C ASN A 60 -4.06 -15.31 10.96
N LEU A 61 -2.94 -14.83 10.42
CA LEU A 61 -1.97 -14.05 11.21
C LEU A 61 -2.51 -12.69 11.65
N VAL A 62 -3.38 -12.08 10.85
CA VAL A 62 -3.98 -10.78 11.18
C VAL A 62 -5.05 -10.95 12.25
N GLU A 63 -5.84 -12.01 12.18
CA GLU A 63 -6.83 -12.37 13.21
C GLU A 63 -6.14 -12.65 14.54
N VAL A 64 -5.14 -13.52 14.55
CA VAL A 64 -4.32 -13.85 15.73
C VAL A 64 -3.73 -12.60 16.39
N PHE A 65 -3.24 -11.65 15.59
CA PHE A 65 -2.74 -10.37 16.11
C PHE A 65 -3.85 -9.53 16.74
N LEU A 66 -4.95 -9.33 16.02
CA LEU A 66 -6.04 -8.46 16.45
C LEU A 66 -6.74 -9.01 17.70
N ASP A 67 -6.96 -10.31 17.77
CA ASP A 67 -7.49 -10.99 18.95
C ASP A 67 -6.56 -10.82 20.16
N TYR A 68 -5.25 -10.98 19.95
CA TYR A 68 -4.27 -10.74 21.01
C TYR A 68 -4.26 -9.28 21.50
N LYS A 69 -4.56 -8.32 20.61
CA LYS A 69 -4.74 -6.90 20.97
C LYS A 69 -6.15 -6.54 21.45
N VAL A 70 -7.07 -7.50 21.50
CA VAL A 70 -8.48 -7.31 21.86
C VAL A 70 -9.15 -6.27 20.95
N ILE A 71 -8.95 -6.42 19.64
CA ILE A 71 -9.51 -5.55 18.60
C ILE A 71 -10.39 -6.41 17.71
N ASP A 72 -11.70 -6.25 17.81
CA ASP A 72 -12.65 -6.91 16.92
C ASP A 72 -13.07 -6.01 15.74
N ASP A 73 -13.77 -6.60 14.78
CA ASP A 73 -14.26 -5.91 13.58
C ASP A 73 -15.35 -4.88 13.89
N GLU A 74 -16.11 -5.05 14.98
CA GLU A 74 -17.14 -4.10 15.40
C GLU A 74 -16.48 -2.80 15.87
N PHE A 75 -15.49 -2.89 16.76
CA PHE A 75 -14.68 -1.78 17.21
C PHE A 75 -14.01 -1.04 16.04
N LEU A 76 -13.39 -1.77 15.12
CA LEU A 76 -12.75 -1.15 13.96
C LEU A 76 -13.78 -0.47 13.06
N THR A 77 -14.92 -1.10 12.81
CA THR A 77 -15.98 -0.55 11.95
C THR A 77 -16.56 0.74 12.55
N ASP A 78 -16.85 0.77 13.85
CA ASP A 78 -17.38 1.96 14.52
C ASP A 78 -16.39 3.12 14.49
N LYS A 79 -15.13 2.84 14.86
CA LYS A 79 -14.05 3.83 14.83
C LYS A 79 -13.83 4.40 13.43
N PHE A 80 -13.81 3.55 12.42
CA PHE A 80 -13.59 3.95 11.04
C PHE A 80 -14.78 4.71 10.45
N HIS A 81 -16.00 4.38 10.87
CA HIS A 81 -17.19 5.15 10.52
C HIS A 81 -17.11 6.57 11.09
N GLU A 82 -16.77 6.72 12.38
CA GLU A 82 -16.54 8.02 13.01
C GLU A 82 -15.47 8.84 12.26
N MET A 83 -14.32 8.24 11.96
CA MET A 83 -13.24 8.90 11.21
C MET A 83 -13.70 9.41 9.83
N LEU A 84 -14.58 8.68 9.15
CA LEU A 84 -15.10 9.08 7.83
C LEU A 84 -16.10 10.22 7.92
N VAL A 85 -17.00 10.16 8.90
CA VAL A 85 -17.96 11.26 9.17
C VAL A 85 -17.19 12.54 9.53
N ASP A 86 -16.18 12.43 10.39
CA ASP A 86 -15.29 13.52 10.76
C ASP A 86 -14.55 14.09 9.53
N LEU A 87 -14.03 13.22 8.66
CA LEU A 87 -13.33 13.66 7.45
C LEU A 87 -14.27 14.45 6.52
N TYR A 88 -15.47 13.94 6.25
CA TYR A 88 -16.41 14.63 5.36
C TYR A 88 -16.93 15.93 5.96
N THR A 89 -17.14 15.98 7.28
CA THR A 89 -17.46 17.20 8.00
C THR A 89 -16.32 18.22 7.88
N ALA A 90 -15.06 17.79 8.08
CA ALA A 90 -13.88 18.63 7.92
C ALA A 90 -13.71 19.16 6.49
N ILE A 91 -13.99 18.33 5.46
CA ILE A 91 -14.01 18.76 4.05
C ILE A 91 -15.08 19.83 3.82
N SER A 92 -16.30 19.63 4.33
CA SER A 92 -17.39 20.61 4.23
C SER A 92 -17.02 21.96 4.85
N ASN A 93 -16.35 21.90 6.01
CA ASN A 93 -15.93 23.08 6.78
C ASN A 93 -14.59 23.67 6.31
N LYS A 94 -13.91 23.04 5.34
CA LYS A 94 -12.56 23.40 4.89
C LYS A 94 -11.52 23.41 6.03
N ASP A 95 -11.67 22.52 7.02
CA ASP A 95 -10.78 22.35 8.17
C ASP A 95 -9.54 21.50 7.78
N ASN A 96 -8.51 22.18 7.30
CA ASN A 96 -7.29 21.56 6.80
C ASN A 96 -6.52 20.79 7.89
N ASP A 97 -6.56 21.25 9.14
CA ASP A 97 -5.83 20.63 10.25
C ASP A 97 -6.46 19.29 10.62
N LYS A 98 -7.80 19.25 10.72
CA LYS A 98 -8.52 18.01 10.96
C LYS A 98 -8.35 17.04 9.79
N ILE A 99 -8.41 17.49 8.53
CA ILE A 99 -8.15 16.64 7.35
C ILE A 99 -6.75 16.01 7.45
N SER A 100 -5.72 16.80 7.74
CA SER A 100 -4.33 16.34 7.90
C SER A 100 -4.17 15.34 9.05
N SER A 101 -4.89 15.56 10.16
CA SER A 101 -4.87 14.65 11.30
C SER A 101 -5.48 13.28 10.99
N LEU A 102 -6.46 13.20 10.09
CA LEU A 102 -7.20 11.96 9.77
C LEU A 102 -6.61 11.20 8.58
N THR A 103 -5.90 11.87 7.68
CA THR A 103 -5.50 11.31 6.37
C THR A 103 -4.00 11.14 6.24
N GLU A 104 -3.58 10.27 5.33
CA GLU A 104 -2.18 10.20 4.87
C GLU A 104 -1.82 11.45 4.05
N THR A 105 -0.56 11.88 4.12
CA THR A 105 -0.06 13.16 3.58
C THR A 105 -0.44 13.43 2.13
N ARG A 106 -0.18 12.49 1.21
CA ARG A 106 -0.49 12.69 -0.23
C ARG A 106 -1.99 12.72 -0.49
N PHE A 107 -2.75 11.91 0.23
CA PHE A 107 -4.22 11.95 0.16
C PHE A 107 -4.76 13.28 0.69
N CYS A 108 -4.23 13.76 1.82
CA CYS A 108 -4.53 15.06 2.41
C CYS A 108 -4.32 16.20 1.41
N GLU A 109 -3.12 16.31 0.84
CA GLU A 109 -2.75 17.36 -0.11
C GLU A 109 -3.71 17.39 -1.30
N ARG A 110 -4.07 16.22 -1.82
CA ARG A 110 -4.98 16.12 -2.96
C ARG A 110 -6.42 16.52 -2.60
N ILE A 111 -6.90 16.16 -1.41
CA ILE A 111 -8.21 16.62 -0.90
C ILE A 111 -8.20 18.14 -0.75
N GLN A 112 -7.19 18.69 -0.09
CA GLN A 112 -7.09 20.13 0.17
C GLN A 112 -7.03 20.94 -1.12
N ASN A 113 -6.26 20.48 -2.11
CA ASN A 113 -6.20 21.12 -3.43
C ASN A 113 -7.58 21.08 -4.12
N SER A 114 -8.26 19.93 -4.13
CA SER A 114 -9.60 19.79 -4.71
C SER A 114 -10.65 20.66 -3.98
N ALA A 115 -10.56 20.75 -2.66
CA ALA A 115 -11.46 21.56 -1.84
C ALA A 115 -11.25 23.08 -2.06
N ARG A 116 -10.02 23.51 -2.36
CA ARG A 116 -9.71 24.92 -2.73
C ARG A 116 -10.25 25.28 -4.10
N GLU A 117 -10.19 24.35 -5.05
CA GLU A 117 -10.73 24.53 -6.41
C GLU A 117 -12.27 24.55 -6.44
N THR A 118 -12.92 24.06 -5.38
CA THR A 118 -14.37 24.08 -5.26
C THR A 118 -14.86 25.44 -4.74
N GLU A 119 -15.37 26.27 -5.66
CA GLU A 119 -15.99 27.57 -5.36
C GLU A 119 -17.36 27.43 -4.66
N GLU A 120 -17.99 26.27 -4.81
CA GLU A 120 -19.33 26.01 -4.28
C GLU A 120 -19.31 25.78 -2.75
N SER A 121 -20.34 26.27 -2.07
CA SER A 121 -20.58 25.96 -0.65
C SER A 121 -21.14 24.54 -0.52
N LEU A 122 -20.32 23.63 0.00
CA LEU A 122 -20.73 22.26 0.30
C LEU A 122 -21.18 22.16 1.76
N GLU A 123 -22.30 21.51 1.98
CA GLU A 123 -22.82 21.14 3.30
C GLU A 123 -22.88 19.62 3.40
N PHE A 124 -22.15 19.04 4.35
CA PHE A 124 -22.24 17.62 4.67
C PHE A 124 -23.29 17.39 5.75
N ILE A 125 -24.26 16.51 5.47
CA ILE A 125 -25.27 16.08 6.43
C ILE A 125 -24.96 14.62 6.80
N PRO A 126 -24.48 14.35 8.01
CA PRO A 126 -24.10 13.00 8.43
C PRO A 126 -25.33 12.10 8.57
N ASN A 127 -25.15 10.80 8.36
CA ASN A 127 -26.16 9.76 8.61
C ASN A 127 -27.50 9.92 7.86
N GLU A 128 -27.56 10.79 6.85
CA GLU A 128 -28.74 10.98 6.00
C GLU A 128 -28.46 10.52 4.56
N ILE A 129 -29.18 9.50 4.07
CA ILE A 129 -29.13 9.10 2.65
C ILE A 129 -30.46 9.46 1.98
N PRO A 130 -30.47 10.15 0.82
CA PRO A 130 -31.70 10.44 0.12
C PRO A 130 -32.29 9.16 -0.50
N HIS A 131 -33.61 9.06 -0.48
CA HIS A 131 -34.40 8.11 -1.30
C HIS A 131 -34.15 6.61 -1.03
N ILE A 132 -33.52 6.25 0.08
CA ILE A 132 -33.45 4.86 0.55
C ILE A 132 -34.44 4.73 1.72
N GLU A 133 -35.69 4.32 1.42
CA GLU A 133 -36.77 4.20 2.42
C GLU A 133 -36.51 3.09 3.47
N ARG A 134 -35.60 2.16 3.18
CA ARG A 134 -34.99 1.22 4.12
C ARG A 134 -33.59 0.90 3.62
N ALA A 135 -32.56 1.29 4.36
CA ALA A 135 -31.22 0.75 4.12
C ALA A 135 -31.33 -0.79 4.22
N PRO A 136 -30.79 -1.56 3.27
CA PRO A 136 -30.65 -2.99 3.50
C PRO A 136 -29.93 -3.19 4.83
N GLU A 137 -30.42 -4.12 5.66
CA GLU A 137 -29.96 -4.43 7.03
C GLU A 137 -28.45 -4.77 7.13
N ASP A 138 -27.75 -4.81 6.01
CA ASP A 138 -26.32 -5.01 5.91
C ASP A 138 -25.55 -3.79 6.45
N GLN A 139 -25.02 -3.93 7.65
CA GLN A 139 -24.14 -2.96 8.32
C GLN A 139 -22.87 -2.66 7.50
N SER A 140 -22.13 -1.62 7.88
CA SER A 140 -20.75 -1.42 7.40
C SER A 140 -19.91 -2.65 7.76
N TYR A 141 -18.92 -3.01 6.94
CA TYR A 141 -18.09 -4.18 7.23
C TYR A 141 -16.69 -4.05 6.66
N ILE A 142 -15.76 -4.71 7.34
CA ILE A 142 -14.42 -4.98 6.86
C ILE A 142 -14.47 -6.21 5.94
N PHE A 143 -13.80 -6.12 4.79
CA PHE A 143 -13.76 -7.22 3.82
C PHE A 143 -12.36 -7.78 3.60
N ASP A 144 -11.30 -7.06 3.99
CA ASP A 144 -9.93 -7.56 3.98
C ASP A 144 -9.06 -6.80 5.01
N LYS A 145 -8.06 -7.49 5.56
CA LYS A 145 -7.07 -6.96 6.51
C LYS A 145 -5.72 -7.60 6.20
N ILE A 146 -4.66 -6.84 6.02
CA ILE A 146 -3.34 -7.39 5.63
C ILE A 146 -2.20 -6.60 6.26
N PHE A 147 -1.13 -7.29 6.67
CA PHE A 147 0.13 -6.67 7.01
C PHE A 147 0.96 -6.40 5.76
N GLU A 148 1.41 -5.17 5.62
CA GLU A 148 2.31 -4.72 4.57
C GLU A 148 3.68 -4.49 5.24
N LYS A 149 4.57 -5.47 5.08
CA LYS A 149 5.87 -5.52 5.72
C LYS A 149 6.94 -4.90 4.83
N GLY A 150 7.92 -4.21 5.40
CA GLY A 150 9.06 -3.70 4.64
C GLY A 150 8.88 -2.29 4.08
N VAL A 151 7.74 -1.64 4.38
CA VAL A 151 7.35 -0.32 3.90
C VAL A 151 6.72 0.48 5.03
N PHE A 152 6.87 1.80 4.96
CA PHE A 152 6.21 2.73 5.86
C PHE A 152 4.86 3.19 5.31
N PHE A 153 3.94 3.54 6.22
CA PHE A 153 2.73 4.26 5.82
C PHE A 153 3.06 5.67 5.29
N ASP A 154 4.14 6.30 5.75
CA ASP A 154 4.65 7.54 5.17
C ASP A 154 5.34 7.21 3.84
N ARG A 155 4.68 7.59 2.74
CA ARG A 155 5.08 7.23 1.37
C ARG A 155 6.42 7.82 0.97
N GLU A 156 6.82 8.94 1.57
CA GLU A 156 8.10 9.63 1.27
C GLU A 156 9.30 8.94 1.92
N LYS A 157 9.08 8.09 2.94
CA LYS A 157 10.15 7.27 3.54
C LYS A 157 10.49 6.03 2.72
N ASN A 158 9.60 5.66 1.80
CA ASN A 158 9.80 4.54 0.90
C ASN A 158 10.57 5.02 -0.33
N ASP A 159 11.61 4.27 -0.70
CA ASP A 159 12.29 4.42 -1.99
C ASP A 159 11.34 4.07 -3.16
N THR A 160 11.86 3.87 -4.38
CA THR A 160 11.00 3.59 -5.53
C THR A 160 10.53 2.14 -5.54
N ASN A 161 9.43 1.84 -6.24
CA ASN A 161 8.96 0.46 -6.43
C ASN A 161 10.02 -0.49 -7.02
N TYR A 162 10.99 0.05 -7.78
CA TYR A 162 12.09 -0.73 -8.36
C TYR A 162 13.14 -1.16 -7.33
N ASP A 163 13.17 -0.56 -6.14
CA ASP A 163 14.14 -0.86 -5.09
C ASP A 163 13.71 -2.04 -4.19
N TYR A 164 12.54 -2.64 -4.46
CA TYR A 164 11.96 -3.70 -3.65
C TYR A 164 11.65 -4.96 -4.48
N PHE A 165 11.75 -6.11 -3.82
CA PHE A 165 11.07 -7.33 -4.22
C PHE A 165 9.73 -7.40 -3.50
N LEU A 166 8.69 -7.78 -4.23
CA LEU A 166 7.41 -8.09 -3.64
C LEU A 166 7.31 -9.61 -3.46
N ASP A 167 7.43 -10.05 -2.22
CA ASP A 167 7.19 -11.43 -1.82
C ASP A 167 5.74 -11.60 -1.32
N LYS A 168 5.08 -12.62 -1.87
CA LYS A 168 3.67 -12.97 -1.63
C LYS A 168 3.52 -14.37 -1.04
N MET A 169 4.62 -15.03 -0.66
CA MET A 169 4.61 -16.38 -0.11
C MET A 169 3.62 -16.52 1.07
N PHE A 170 3.53 -15.50 1.92
CA PHE A 170 2.65 -15.46 3.09
C PHE A 170 1.39 -14.60 2.89
N GLU A 171 1.05 -14.23 1.64
CA GLU A 171 -0.10 -13.35 1.40
C GLU A 171 -1.39 -14.03 1.86
N SER A 172 -1.59 -15.33 1.61
CA SER A 172 -2.77 -16.06 2.10
C SER A 172 -2.89 -16.10 3.62
N GLU A 173 -1.77 -15.99 4.34
CA GLU A 173 -1.75 -15.96 5.80
C GLU A 173 -1.90 -14.55 6.37
N GLY A 174 -1.73 -13.53 5.52
CA GLY A 174 -2.00 -12.13 5.86
C GLY A 174 -0.81 -11.20 5.83
N ILE A 175 0.30 -11.62 5.24
CA ILE A 175 1.49 -10.77 5.10
C ILE A 175 1.85 -10.62 3.63
N ARG A 176 1.99 -9.37 3.19
CA ARG A 176 2.68 -9.02 1.96
C ARG A 176 3.99 -8.35 2.31
N TYR A 177 5.09 -8.85 1.77
CA TYR A 177 6.42 -8.38 2.15
C TYR A 177 7.12 -7.67 0.98
N TYR A 178 7.49 -6.42 1.23
CA TYR A 178 8.31 -5.60 0.37
C TYR A 178 9.75 -5.64 0.87
N GLN A 179 10.52 -6.62 0.40
CA GLN A 179 11.92 -6.75 0.78
C GLN A 179 12.75 -5.77 -0.04
N HIS A 180 13.44 -4.85 0.63
CA HIS A 180 14.34 -3.92 -0.06
C HIS A 180 15.53 -4.69 -0.66
N LYS A 181 15.87 -4.43 -1.93
CA LYS A 181 16.92 -5.14 -2.68
C LYS A 181 18.31 -5.08 -2.03
N TYR A 182 18.60 -3.97 -1.36
CA TYR A 182 19.79 -3.81 -0.50
C TYR A 182 19.93 -4.94 0.53
N ILE A 183 18.85 -5.28 1.24
CA ILE A 183 18.85 -6.30 2.29
C ILE A 183 18.91 -7.72 1.70
N ALA A 184 18.48 -7.90 0.46
CA ALA A 184 18.53 -9.17 -0.25
C ALA A 184 19.89 -9.42 -0.92
N ASP A 185 20.95 -8.71 -0.54
CA ASP A 185 22.29 -8.80 -1.11
C ASP A 185 22.36 -8.59 -2.64
N HIS A 186 21.37 -7.92 -3.24
CA HIS A 186 21.45 -7.45 -4.64
C HIS A 186 22.26 -6.14 -4.77
N ASP A 187 23.20 -5.97 -3.85
CA ASP A 187 23.71 -4.72 -3.32
C ASP A 187 24.66 -4.00 -4.29
N ILE A 188 25.46 -4.75 -5.05
CA ILE A 188 26.63 -4.17 -5.73
C ILE A 188 26.24 -3.18 -6.84
N HIS A 189 25.24 -3.48 -7.66
CA HIS A 189 24.96 -2.68 -8.85
C HIS A 189 24.13 -1.41 -8.62
N TYR A 190 23.22 -1.38 -7.64
CA TYR A 190 22.44 -0.17 -7.34
C TYR A 190 23.20 0.81 -6.44
N TYR A 191 24.01 0.27 -5.52
CA TYR A 191 24.77 1.04 -4.55
C TYR A 191 25.96 1.78 -5.18
N LEU A 192 26.79 1.06 -5.95
CA LEU A 192 27.89 1.68 -6.71
C LEU A 192 27.37 2.75 -7.66
N ALA A 193 26.24 2.45 -8.31
CA ALA A 193 25.59 3.34 -9.22
C ALA A 193 25.11 4.66 -8.54
N LYS A 194 24.22 4.57 -7.57
CA LYS A 194 23.54 5.75 -7.02
C LYS A 194 24.46 6.61 -6.14
N TYR A 195 25.52 6.03 -5.57
CA TYR A 195 26.26 6.64 -4.46
C TYR A 195 27.78 6.69 -4.60
N GLU A 196 28.42 6.31 -5.72
CA GLU A 196 29.89 6.35 -5.85
C GLU A 196 30.55 7.71 -5.53
N GLN A 197 29.88 8.84 -5.68
CA GLN A 197 30.38 10.13 -5.17
C GLN A 197 30.39 10.24 -3.64
N GLN A 198 29.45 9.58 -2.97
CA GLN A 198 29.37 9.47 -1.51
C GLN A 198 30.21 8.30 -0.95
N HIS A 199 30.91 7.52 -1.79
CA HIS A 199 31.74 6.41 -1.32
C HIS A 199 32.97 6.84 -0.50
N GLN A 200 33.32 8.12 -0.49
CA GLN A 200 34.30 8.69 0.43
C GLN A 200 33.69 9.01 1.81
N ASP A 201 32.37 9.01 1.94
CA ASP A 201 31.67 9.36 3.16
C ASP A 201 31.09 8.11 3.85
N ARG A 202 31.81 7.64 4.86
CA ARG A 202 31.42 6.50 5.70
C ARG A 202 30.05 6.70 6.37
N GLU A 203 29.66 7.96 6.61
CA GLU A 203 28.41 8.32 7.26
C GLU A 203 27.21 8.05 6.36
N ALA A 204 27.28 8.43 5.09
CA ALA A 204 26.22 8.17 4.11
C ALA A 204 25.92 6.67 3.96
N ARG A 205 26.96 5.84 3.95
CA ARG A 205 26.83 4.37 3.89
C ARG A 205 26.12 3.80 5.11
N PHE A 206 26.54 4.25 6.29
CA PHE A 206 25.96 3.83 7.55
C PHE A 206 24.48 4.21 7.62
N ASN A 207 24.15 5.44 7.25
CA ASN A 207 22.78 5.94 7.23
C ASN A 207 21.89 5.14 6.27
N TYR A 208 22.37 4.83 5.07
CA TYR A 208 21.58 4.04 4.12
C TYR A 208 21.27 2.63 4.63
N LYS A 209 22.27 1.93 5.15
CA LYS A 209 22.09 0.62 5.76
C LYS A 209 21.08 0.69 6.91
N TYR A 210 21.22 1.67 7.79
CA TYR A 210 20.31 1.91 8.90
C TYR A 210 18.87 2.09 8.41
N PHE A 211 18.62 2.93 7.41
CA PHE A 211 17.27 3.14 6.86
C PHE A 211 16.72 1.91 6.14
N ALA A 212 17.56 1.16 5.42
CA ALA A 212 17.13 -0.09 4.78
C ALA A 212 16.72 -1.13 5.83
N GLU A 213 17.45 -1.26 6.93
CA GLU A 213 17.09 -2.11 8.06
C GLU A 213 15.82 -1.62 8.77
N GLU A 214 15.67 -0.32 8.97
CA GLU A 214 14.48 0.28 9.59
C GLU A 214 13.21 -0.02 8.78
N ARG A 215 13.27 0.16 7.45
CA ARG A 215 12.22 -0.26 6.51
C ARG A 215 11.98 -1.74 6.60
N ASN A 216 13.06 -2.54 6.62
CA ASN A 216 12.93 -3.97 6.72
C ASN A 216 12.27 -4.44 8.03
N ARG A 217 12.19 -3.60 9.06
CA ARG A 217 11.49 -3.84 10.33
C ARG A 217 10.10 -3.21 10.39
N SER A 218 9.82 -2.21 9.56
CA SER A 218 8.51 -1.56 9.49
C SER A 218 7.40 -2.51 9.03
N MET A 219 6.21 -2.32 9.61
CA MET A 219 5.00 -3.08 9.29
C MET A 219 3.78 -2.16 9.37
N VAL A 220 2.93 -2.18 8.36
CA VAL A 220 1.67 -1.44 8.32
C VAL A 220 0.52 -2.43 8.35
N LEU A 221 -0.43 -2.25 9.26
CA LEU A 221 -1.71 -2.93 9.18
C LEU A 221 -2.63 -2.12 8.26
N ARG A 222 -3.01 -2.71 7.14
CA ARG A 222 -3.96 -2.11 6.19
C ARG A 222 -5.30 -2.82 6.27
N VAL A 223 -6.37 -2.03 6.44
CA VAL A 223 -7.74 -2.52 6.56
C VAL A 223 -8.60 -1.95 5.43
N TYR A 224 -9.36 -2.82 4.79
CA TYR A 224 -10.27 -2.49 3.72
C TYR A 224 -11.71 -2.73 4.15
N GLY A 225 -12.56 -1.71 4.01
CA GLY A 225 -13.96 -1.81 4.41
C GLY A 225 -14.92 -1.18 3.41
N VAL A 226 -16.18 -1.63 3.50
CA VAL A 226 -17.33 -0.98 2.86
C VAL A 226 -18.15 -0.32 3.95
N PHE A 227 -18.20 1.01 3.89
CA PHE A 227 -18.91 1.85 4.85
C PHE A 227 -20.18 2.37 4.23
N LYS A 228 -21.24 2.32 5.03
CA LYS A 228 -22.58 2.72 4.62
C LYS A 228 -23.09 3.83 5.52
N ASN A 229 -24.11 4.53 5.05
CA ASN A 229 -24.83 5.53 5.85
C ASN A 229 -23.93 6.64 6.39
N LEU A 230 -22.84 6.99 5.69
CA LEU A 230 -21.94 8.06 6.13
C LEU A 230 -22.64 9.42 6.14
N GLY A 231 -23.56 9.64 5.19
CA GLY A 231 -24.26 10.91 5.01
C GLY A 231 -24.31 11.31 3.55
N ARG A 232 -24.52 12.60 3.29
CA ARG A 232 -24.58 13.17 1.95
C ARG A 232 -24.08 14.61 1.91
N PHE A 233 -23.56 15.01 0.75
CA PHE A 233 -23.29 16.41 0.46
C PHE A 233 -24.47 17.08 -0.25
N LYS A 234 -24.75 18.33 0.15
CA LYS A 234 -25.67 19.26 -0.52
C LYS A 234 -24.91 20.51 -0.97
N ASN A 235 -25.47 21.16 -2.00
CA ASN A 235 -25.10 22.52 -2.38
C ASN A 235 -26.39 23.35 -2.48
N GLN A 236 -26.47 24.45 -1.72
CA GLN A 236 -27.64 25.35 -1.69
C GLN A 236 -28.96 24.58 -1.48
N GLY A 237 -28.95 23.59 -0.58
CA GLY A 237 -30.10 22.75 -0.26
C GLY A 237 -30.44 21.67 -1.30
N LYS A 238 -29.72 21.59 -2.42
CA LYS A 238 -29.91 20.54 -3.43
C LYS A 238 -28.97 19.37 -3.18
N ASP A 239 -29.50 18.16 -3.32
CA ASP A 239 -28.72 16.93 -3.26
C ASP A 239 -27.81 16.77 -4.46
N LEU A 240 -26.55 16.41 -4.18
CA LEU A 240 -25.53 16.20 -5.21
C LEU A 240 -25.41 14.74 -5.65
N VAL A 241 -25.92 13.81 -4.83
CA VAL A 241 -25.87 12.38 -5.13
C VAL A 241 -26.89 11.97 -6.18
N SER A 242 -26.55 10.92 -6.95
CA SER A 242 -27.43 10.41 -8.00
C SER A 242 -28.65 9.67 -7.43
N LYS A 243 -29.73 9.57 -8.21
CA LYS A 243 -30.91 8.75 -7.84
C LYS A 243 -30.59 7.25 -7.67
N LYS A 244 -29.43 6.79 -8.13
CA LYS A 244 -28.97 5.39 -8.03
C LYS A 244 -27.86 5.24 -6.99
N TYR A 245 -27.67 6.25 -6.15
CA TYR A 245 -26.66 6.24 -5.11
C TYR A 245 -26.90 5.05 -4.18
N THR A 246 -25.87 4.22 -4.01
CA THR A 246 -25.97 2.98 -3.25
C THR A 246 -25.80 3.18 -1.75
N GLY A 247 -25.28 4.33 -1.32
CA GLY A 247 -24.91 4.58 0.08
C GLY A 247 -23.60 3.90 0.52
N ASN A 248 -22.99 3.07 -0.33
CA ASN A 248 -21.75 2.36 0.02
C ASN A 248 -20.53 3.17 -0.44
N HIS A 249 -19.49 3.18 0.39
CA HIS A 249 -18.16 3.71 0.08
C HIS A 249 -17.09 2.69 0.43
N MET A 250 -16.12 2.49 -0.46
CA MET A 250 -14.97 1.62 -0.18
C MET A 250 -13.86 2.46 0.42
N VAL A 251 -13.27 2.03 1.53
CA VAL A 251 -12.26 2.84 2.23
C VAL A 251 -11.07 1.97 2.65
N ILE A 252 -9.88 2.57 2.59
CA ILE A 252 -8.62 1.99 3.06
C ILE A 252 -8.12 2.77 4.28
N PHE A 253 -7.92 2.07 5.38
CA PHE A 253 -7.30 2.57 6.60
C PHE A 253 -5.95 1.92 6.83
N GLU A 254 -5.00 2.67 7.36
CA GLU A 254 -3.66 2.17 7.70
C GLU A 254 -3.26 2.57 9.12
N ASN A 255 -2.55 1.68 9.79
CA ASN A 255 -1.89 1.94 11.06
C ASN A 255 -0.44 1.44 10.98
N GLN A 256 0.52 2.33 11.24
CA GLN A 256 1.92 1.94 11.37
C GLN A 256 2.11 1.22 12.70
N LEU A 257 2.51 -0.03 12.64
CA LEU A 257 2.87 -0.80 13.83
C LEU A 257 4.29 -0.45 14.25
N HIS A 258 4.51 -0.46 15.57
CA HIS A 258 5.82 -0.23 16.17
C HIS A 258 6.37 -1.58 16.65
N GLU A 259 7.58 -1.90 16.23
CA GLU A 259 8.31 -3.03 16.79
C GLU A 259 8.54 -2.79 18.29
N SER A 260 8.39 -3.83 19.11
CA SER A 260 8.79 -3.73 20.52
C SER A 260 10.30 -3.85 20.63
N ASP A 261 10.90 -3.13 21.59
CA ASP A 261 12.31 -3.29 21.94
C ASP A 261 12.54 -4.70 22.49
N ILE A 262 12.92 -5.66 21.65
CA ILE A 262 13.14 -7.03 22.07
C ILE A 262 14.60 -7.38 21.87
N LEU A 263 15.31 -7.46 23.01
CA LEU A 263 16.58 -8.16 23.16
C LEU A 263 16.40 -9.67 23.39
N GLU A 264 15.17 -10.18 23.43
CA GLU A 264 14.83 -11.41 24.16
C GLU A 264 14.20 -12.57 23.36
N LEU A 265 13.97 -12.48 22.05
CA LEU A 265 13.48 -13.63 21.29
C LEU A 265 14.61 -14.29 20.52
N THR A 266 15.15 -15.35 21.11
CA THR A 266 15.92 -16.34 20.36
C THR A 266 14.91 -17.22 19.64
N ASP A 267 14.76 -16.99 18.33
CA ASP A 267 13.94 -17.77 17.39
C ASP A 267 12.42 -17.82 17.67
N PRO A 268 11.70 -16.67 17.68
CA PRO A 268 10.25 -16.69 17.81
C PRO A 268 9.60 -17.33 16.57
N ASP A 269 8.48 -18.03 16.79
CA ASP A 269 7.61 -18.38 15.67
C ASP A 269 6.94 -17.12 15.07
N MET A 270 6.36 -17.26 13.89
CA MET A 270 5.80 -16.11 13.16
C MET A 270 4.65 -15.44 13.91
N GLU A 271 3.83 -16.20 14.64
CA GLU A 271 2.71 -15.64 15.40
C GLU A 271 3.20 -14.83 16.60
N GLU A 272 4.14 -15.38 17.37
CA GLU A 272 4.77 -14.70 18.50
C GLU A 272 5.45 -13.42 18.03
N TRP A 273 6.23 -13.51 16.93
CA TRP A 273 6.87 -12.34 16.33
C TRP A 273 5.87 -11.23 15.97
N ILE A 274 4.73 -11.55 15.37
CA ILE A 274 3.70 -10.56 15.03
C ILE A 274 3.04 -9.98 16.29
N LYS A 275 2.74 -10.81 17.30
CA LYS A 275 2.12 -10.38 18.57
C LYS A 275 2.97 -9.33 19.30
N ASN A 276 4.28 -9.29 19.05
CA ASN A 276 5.18 -8.31 19.64
C ASN A 276 5.08 -6.90 19.06
N TYR A 277 4.50 -6.74 17.87
CA TYR A 277 4.22 -5.41 17.35
C TYR A 277 3.19 -4.71 18.23
N LYS A 278 3.40 -3.42 18.46
CA LYS A 278 2.49 -2.52 19.16
C LYS A 278 1.66 -1.76 18.14
N ILE A 279 0.36 -1.67 18.39
CA ILE A 279 -0.57 -0.85 17.62
C ILE A 279 -0.93 0.40 18.41
N ASN A 280 -0.90 1.56 17.77
CA ASN A 280 -1.38 2.81 18.37
C ASN A 280 -2.78 3.10 17.85
N HIS A 281 -3.80 2.89 18.68
CA HIS A 281 -5.21 3.09 18.29
C HIS A 281 -5.54 4.53 17.87
N ASN A 282 -4.70 5.52 18.14
CA ASN A 282 -4.93 6.90 17.70
C ASN A 282 -4.18 7.25 16.41
N ASN A 283 -3.34 6.36 15.89
CA ASN A 283 -2.52 6.59 14.70
C ASN A 283 -3.09 5.94 13.42
N TRP A 284 -4.42 5.78 13.36
CA TRP A 284 -5.07 5.35 12.13
C TRP A 284 -5.15 6.50 11.13
N LYS A 285 -4.88 6.20 9.86
CA LYS A 285 -4.97 7.14 8.75
C LYS A 285 -5.87 6.62 7.66
N ILE A 286 -6.73 7.48 7.14
CA ILE A 286 -7.49 7.22 5.91
C ILE A 286 -6.52 7.45 4.74
N THR A 287 -6.39 6.45 3.88
CA THR A 287 -5.40 6.47 2.80
C THR A 287 -6.02 6.44 1.41
N ASP A 288 -7.24 5.92 1.27
CA ASP A 288 -8.01 6.01 0.04
C ASP A 288 -9.50 5.85 0.33
N ILE A 289 -10.34 6.49 -0.49
CA ILE A 289 -11.79 6.32 -0.51
C ILE A 289 -12.23 6.17 -1.95
N ASP A 290 -13.09 5.20 -2.23
CA ASP A 290 -13.65 4.90 -3.54
C ASP A 290 -12.60 4.79 -4.65
N ASN A 291 -11.42 4.27 -4.32
CA ASN A 291 -10.30 4.13 -5.27
C ASN A 291 -9.85 5.48 -5.89
N TYR A 292 -10.02 6.58 -5.15
CA TYR A 292 -9.63 7.92 -5.54
C TYR A 292 -8.11 8.04 -5.78
N MET A 293 -7.31 7.37 -4.94
CA MET A 293 -5.85 7.25 -5.02
C MET A 293 -5.41 5.97 -5.74
N LYS A 294 -6.32 5.27 -6.43
CA LYS A 294 -6.05 4.00 -7.13
C LYS A 294 -5.47 2.91 -6.21
N GLY A 295 -5.95 2.84 -4.97
CA GLY A 295 -5.48 1.91 -3.95
C GLY A 295 -4.29 2.40 -3.12
N ASN A 296 -3.91 3.67 -3.27
CA ASN A 296 -2.80 4.36 -2.60
C ASN A 296 -1.52 3.50 -2.42
N PRO A 297 -0.75 3.25 -3.50
CA PRO A 297 0.47 2.45 -3.44
C PRO A 297 1.49 3.05 -2.45
N PHE A 298 2.34 2.19 -1.86
CA PHE A 298 3.32 2.60 -0.84
C PHE A 298 4.45 3.48 -1.37
N PHE A 299 4.65 3.55 -2.68
CA PHE A 299 5.76 4.29 -3.28
C PHE A 299 5.27 5.65 -3.79
N SER A 300 5.91 6.74 -3.34
CA SER A 300 5.63 8.09 -3.84
C SER A 300 6.05 8.25 -5.30
N LYS A 301 7.20 7.66 -5.64
CA LYS A 301 7.76 7.58 -6.99
C LYS A 301 7.62 6.18 -7.56
N MET A 302 6.77 6.07 -8.59
CA MET A 302 6.74 4.91 -9.46
C MET A 302 7.77 5.15 -10.57
N MET A 303 8.69 4.22 -10.71
CA MET A 303 9.64 4.17 -11.81
C MET A 303 9.17 3.09 -12.80
N ASP A 304 9.32 3.31 -14.09
CA ASP A 304 9.16 2.27 -15.11
C ASP A 304 10.50 1.70 -15.60
N ALA A 305 10.45 0.69 -16.47
CA ALA A 305 11.66 0.00 -16.94
C ALA A 305 12.57 0.90 -17.79
N SER A 306 11.99 1.85 -18.53
CA SER A 306 12.75 2.81 -19.35
C SER A 306 13.44 3.82 -18.46
N GLU A 307 12.70 4.43 -17.53
CA GLU A 307 13.24 5.35 -16.54
C GLU A 307 14.35 4.72 -15.70
N PHE A 308 14.16 3.45 -15.31
CA PHE A 308 15.18 2.70 -14.61
C PHE A 308 16.44 2.48 -15.46
N LYS A 309 16.28 2.05 -16.72
CA LYS A 309 17.40 1.86 -17.64
C LYS A 309 18.15 3.17 -17.90
N ASP A 310 17.45 4.28 -18.04
CA ASP A 310 18.02 5.60 -18.22
C ASP A 310 18.77 6.05 -16.98
N PHE A 311 18.20 5.84 -15.80
CA PHE A 311 18.86 6.08 -14.51
C PHE A 311 20.18 5.32 -14.41
N VAL A 312 20.17 4.00 -14.65
CA VAL A 312 21.38 3.15 -14.64
C VAL A 312 22.40 3.64 -15.68
N SER A 313 21.94 4.03 -16.87
CA SER A 313 22.83 4.49 -17.95
C SER A 313 23.49 5.84 -17.64
N GLN A 314 22.76 6.78 -17.06
CA GLN A 314 23.30 8.09 -16.65
C GLN A 314 24.37 7.94 -15.58
N VAL A 315 24.12 7.05 -14.65
CA VAL A 315 25.04 6.72 -13.60
C VAL A 315 26.32 6.07 -14.15
N LYS A 316 26.20 5.04 -15.00
CA LYS A 316 27.35 4.42 -15.66
C LYS A 316 28.19 5.46 -16.42
N LYS A 317 27.55 6.42 -17.10
CA LYS A 317 28.25 7.50 -17.83
C LYS A 317 29.00 8.49 -16.93
N LYS A 318 28.53 8.73 -15.70
CA LYS A 318 29.19 9.65 -14.75
C LYS A 318 30.38 9.02 -14.04
N ASN A 319 30.45 7.69 -13.99
CA ASN A 319 31.38 6.97 -13.12
C ASN A 319 32.38 6.07 -13.85
N ILE A 320 32.56 6.19 -15.17
CA ILE A 320 33.75 5.57 -15.81
C ILE A 320 34.95 6.45 -15.46
N PRO A 321 35.90 6.01 -14.61
CA PRO A 321 37.13 6.75 -14.41
C PRO A 321 37.82 6.84 -15.76
N THR A 322 38.20 8.05 -16.20
CA THR A 322 39.08 8.09 -17.36
C THR A 322 40.42 7.47 -16.96
N GLU A 323 41.15 6.89 -17.91
CA GLU A 323 42.47 6.27 -17.66
C GLU A 323 43.47 7.23 -16.97
N LYS A 324 43.17 8.53 -16.97
CA LYS A 324 43.92 9.60 -16.28
C LYS A 324 43.60 9.75 -14.79
N ASP A 325 42.46 9.27 -14.33
CA ASP A 325 41.99 9.38 -12.92
C ASP A 325 42.43 8.19 -12.06
N LEU A 326 43.01 7.15 -12.68
CA LEU A 326 43.62 6.02 -11.98
C LEU A 326 44.97 6.44 -11.38
N PRO A 327 45.18 6.31 -10.06
CA PRO A 327 46.48 6.55 -9.46
C PRO A 327 47.54 5.63 -10.08
N LYS A 328 48.62 6.20 -10.62
CA LYS A 328 49.78 5.44 -11.14
C LYS A 328 50.50 4.58 -10.10
N THR A 329 50.04 4.61 -8.85
CA THR A 329 50.61 3.90 -7.71
C THR A 329 49.60 2.93 -7.12
N ILE A 330 49.27 1.88 -7.86
CA ILE A 330 48.97 0.59 -7.25
C ILE A 330 49.93 -0.41 -7.87
N GLY A 331 51.13 -0.46 -7.29
CA GLY A 331 51.99 -1.62 -7.44
C GLY A 331 51.30 -2.82 -6.80
N LYS A 332 51.12 -3.88 -7.60
CA LYS A 332 50.93 -5.27 -7.18
C LYS A 332 49.93 -5.50 -6.03
N TYR A 333 48.64 -5.38 -6.33
CA TYR A 333 47.65 -6.28 -5.73
C TYR A 333 46.81 -6.87 -6.87
N ASN A 334 47.01 -8.16 -7.14
CA ASN A 334 46.16 -8.96 -8.02
C ASN A 334 44.80 -9.16 -7.33
N LEU A 335 43.93 -8.16 -7.42
CA LEU A 335 42.53 -8.22 -6.98
C LEU A 335 41.55 -8.06 -8.16
N LEU A 336 42.05 -7.81 -9.38
CA LEU A 336 41.23 -7.52 -10.55
C LEU A 336 40.85 -8.76 -11.38
N ASP A 337 41.62 -9.85 -11.32
CA ASP A 337 41.32 -11.04 -12.14
C ASP A 337 40.12 -11.85 -11.59
N ASP A 338 39.82 -11.77 -10.29
CA ASP A 338 38.70 -12.51 -9.68
C ASP A 338 37.40 -11.69 -9.61
N ALA A 339 37.44 -10.36 -9.80
CA ALA A 339 36.26 -9.50 -9.70
C ALA A 339 35.50 -9.44 -11.04
N ASP A 340 36.23 -9.29 -12.15
CA ASP A 340 35.62 -9.20 -13.49
C ASP A 340 34.94 -10.52 -13.92
N GLN A 341 35.47 -11.68 -13.51
CA GLN A 341 34.83 -12.98 -13.80
C GLN A 341 33.57 -13.22 -12.95
N ARG A 342 33.49 -12.65 -11.74
CA ARG A 342 32.32 -12.74 -10.87
C ARG A 342 31.19 -11.82 -11.35
N ASP A 343 31.52 -10.66 -11.90
CA ASP A 343 30.54 -9.70 -12.41
C ASP A 343 29.84 -10.20 -13.68
N ASP A 344 30.57 -10.77 -14.64
CA ASP A 344 29.96 -11.33 -15.85
C ASP A 344 29.06 -12.55 -15.54
N GLU A 345 29.43 -13.37 -14.56
CA GLU A 345 28.63 -14.52 -14.16
C GLU A 345 27.35 -14.11 -13.39
N GLN A 346 27.42 -13.07 -12.56
CA GLN A 346 26.26 -12.54 -11.84
C GLN A 346 25.30 -11.79 -12.77
N ILE A 347 25.82 -11.00 -13.71
CA ILE A 347 25.02 -10.34 -14.76
C ILE A 347 24.31 -11.39 -15.60
N LYS A 348 25.01 -12.43 -16.04
CA LYS A 348 24.41 -13.54 -16.80
C LYS A 348 23.33 -14.27 -16.00
N LYS A 349 23.56 -14.55 -14.71
CA LYS A 349 22.55 -15.16 -13.83
C LYS A 349 21.32 -14.26 -13.63
N MET A 350 21.52 -12.95 -13.54
CA MET A 350 20.44 -11.98 -13.41
C MET A 350 19.64 -11.82 -14.72
N GLU A 351 20.32 -11.80 -15.88
CA GLU A 351 19.67 -11.80 -17.20
C GLU A 351 18.89 -13.10 -17.46
N GLU A 352 19.44 -14.25 -17.10
CA GLU A 352 18.76 -15.54 -17.19
C GLU A 352 17.54 -15.62 -16.26
N PHE A 353 17.63 -15.05 -15.05
CA PHE A 353 16.51 -14.94 -14.11
C PHE A 353 15.39 -14.03 -14.65
N LEU A 354 15.75 -12.86 -15.17
CA LEU A 354 14.80 -11.92 -15.76
C LEU A 354 14.15 -12.50 -17.03
N ALA A 355 14.91 -13.20 -17.87
CA ALA A 355 14.39 -13.89 -19.05
C ALA A 355 13.39 -15.00 -18.68
N LYS A 356 13.69 -15.81 -17.66
CA LYS A 356 12.78 -16.86 -17.17
C LYS A 356 11.48 -16.30 -16.58
N ASN A 357 11.55 -15.12 -15.96
CA ASN A 357 10.40 -14.51 -15.29
C ASN A 357 9.63 -13.50 -16.16
N SER A 358 10.15 -13.14 -17.34
CA SER A 358 9.51 -12.24 -18.32
C SER A 358 8.19 -12.76 -18.94
N ASN A 359 7.81 -14.02 -18.67
CA ASN A 359 6.55 -14.62 -19.11
C ASN A 359 5.41 -14.52 -18.07
N PHE A 360 5.67 -14.00 -16.87
CA PHE A 360 4.61 -13.69 -15.89
C PHE A 360 4.14 -12.24 -16.06
N GLY A 361 3.48 -11.98 -17.19
CA GLY A 361 3.01 -10.63 -17.53
C GLY A 361 2.17 -10.55 -18.82
N LYS A 362 1.49 -11.63 -19.20
CA LYS A 362 0.38 -11.59 -20.16
C LYS A 362 -0.92 -12.00 -19.48
#